data_AF-A0A3M1ZJ12-F1
#
_entry.id   AF-A0A3M1ZJ12-F1
#
_cell.length_a   1.000
_cell.length_b   1.000
_cell.length_c   1.000
_cell.angle_alpha   90.00
_cell.angle_beta   90.00
_cell.angle_gamma   90.00
#
_symmetry.space_group_name_H-M   'P 1'
#
loop_
_entity.id
_entity.type
_entity.pdbx_description
1 polymer ?
#
loop_
_entity_poly.entity_id
_entity_poly.type
_entity_poly.pdbx_seq_one_letter_code
_entity_poly.pdbx_strand_id
1 'polypeptide(L)'
;MGTPSDPFTLAHWRRSVAELYAHVRLVAETEPQVAWQYFRATRDHLFRTHPQTPLSPEQIAAFVRLPYYAYDPSWRIVAQLDRDVPRETFRLELPADGTFAYTRVAVARFEVDGQPASLSVFWIEGYGGGLFLPFRDASSGQGTYGGGR
;
A
#
# COMPACT_ATOMS: atom_id res chain seq x y z
N MET A 1 -1.93 21.80 -3.83
CA MET A 1 -3.11 20.94 -3.57
C MET A 1 -4.27 21.83 -3.17
N GLY A 2 -5.40 21.73 -3.86
CA GLY A 2 -6.63 22.42 -3.48
C GLY A 2 -7.44 21.61 -2.46
N THR A 3 -8.45 22.24 -1.84
CA THR A 3 -9.41 21.53 -0.99
C THR A 3 -10.18 20.51 -1.84
N PRO A 4 -10.30 19.24 -1.41
CA PRO A 4 -11.09 18.24 -2.12
C PRO A 4 -12.56 18.64 -2.18
N SER A 5 -13.29 18.15 -3.19
CA SER A 5 -14.72 18.44 -3.39
C SER A 5 -15.60 17.98 -2.21
N ASP A 6 -15.23 16.89 -1.55
CA ASP A 6 -15.83 16.42 -0.31
C ASP A 6 -14.74 16.05 0.73
N PRO A 7 -14.30 17.03 1.55
CA PRO A 7 -13.23 16.82 2.51
C PRO A 7 -13.60 15.86 3.65
N PHE A 8 -14.88 15.79 4.04
CA PHE A 8 -15.31 14.95 5.15
C PHE A 8 -15.33 13.48 4.76
N THR A 9 -15.86 13.16 3.59
CA THR A 9 -15.86 11.78 3.11
C THR A 9 -14.44 11.33 2.79
N LEU A 10 -13.57 12.21 2.26
CA LEU A 10 -12.15 11.87 2.09
C LEU A 10 -11.45 11.62 3.44
N ALA A 11 -11.72 12.44 4.46
CA ALA A 11 -11.19 12.22 5.80
C ALA A 11 -11.68 10.88 6.39
N HIS A 12 -12.96 10.54 6.18
CA HIS A 12 -13.53 9.27 6.59
C HIS A 12 -12.84 8.07 5.91
N TRP A 13 -12.59 8.15 4.60
CA TRP A 13 -11.84 7.12 3.86
C TRP A 13 -10.45 6.92 4.46
N ARG A 14 -9.69 8.01 4.67
CA ARG A 14 -8.33 7.97 5.23
C ARG A 14 -8.32 7.34 6.62
N ARG A 15 -9.27 7.72 7.48
CA ARG A 15 -9.42 7.12 8.81
C ARG A 15 -9.73 5.62 8.72
N SER A 16 -10.67 5.23 7.87
CA SER A 16 -11.07 3.82 7.68
C SER A 16 -9.89 2.95 7.22
N VAL A 17 -9.05 3.48 6.31
CA VAL A 17 -7.83 2.80 5.87
C VAL A 17 -6.80 2.71 7.01
N ALA A 18 -6.61 3.78 7.79
CA ALA A 18 -5.69 3.76 8.92
C ALA A 18 -6.09 2.75 10.01
N GLU A 19 -7.39 2.71 10.35
CA GLU A 19 -7.97 1.74 11.29
C GLU A 19 -7.83 0.30 10.79
N LEU A 20 -8.05 0.08 9.49
CA LEU A 20 -7.80 -1.22 8.87
C LEU A 20 -6.35 -1.69 9.09
N TYR A 21 -5.36 -0.85 8.76
CA TYR A 21 -3.96 -1.23 8.94
C TYR A 21 -3.59 -1.41 10.42
N ALA A 22 -4.19 -0.64 11.34
CA ALA A 22 -4.00 -0.84 12.78
C ALA A 22 -4.51 -2.20 13.24
N HIS A 23 -5.72 -2.59 12.82
CA HIS A 23 -6.29 -3.90 13.12
C HIS A 23 -5.45 -5.04 12.54
N VAL A 24 -5.02 -4.92 11.27
CA VAL A 24 -4.17 -5.93 10.63
C VAL A 24 -2.87 -6.14 11.40
N ARG A 25 -2.19 -5.06 11.83
CA ARG A 25 -0.96 -5.18 12.62
C ARG A 25 -1.18 -5.93 13.93
N LEU A 26 -2.24 -5.60 14.66
CA LEU A 26 -2.57 -6.23 15.93
C LEU A 26 -2.85 -7.73 15.78
N VAL A 27 -3.74 -8.09 14.84
CA VAL A 27 -4.18 -9.47 14.67
C VAL A 27 -3.11 -10.33 14.01
N ALA A 28 -2.29 -9.77 13.11
CA ALA A 28 -1.28 -10.55 12.38
C ALA A 28 -0.09 -11.00 13.24
N GLU A 29 -0.02 -10.59 14.50
CA GLU A 29 0.95 -11.12 15.47
C GLU A 29 0.62 -12.56 15.87
N THR A 30 -0.67 -12.89 16.01
CA THR A 30 -1.13 -14.21 16.44
C THR A 30 -1.83 -14.98 15.33
N GLU A 31 -2.60 -14.32 14.48
CA GLU A 31 -3.48 -14.92 13.48
C GLU A 31 -3.34 -14.24 12.11
N PRO A 32 -2.19 -14.39 11.41
CA PRO A 32 -1.88 -13.62 10.22
C PRO A 32 -2.79 -13.91 9.01
N GLN A 33 -3.28 -15.14 8.88
CA GLN A 33 -4.26 -15.47 7.84
C GLN A 33 -5.62 -14.80 8.10
N VAL A 34 -6.05 -14.70 9.36
CA VAL A 34 -7.27 -14.00 9.76
C VAL A 34 -7.14 -12.50 9.49
N ALA A 35 -6.00 -11.90 9.84
CA ALA A 35 -5.70 -10.51 9.52
C ALA A 35 -5.75 -10.24 8.00
N TRP A 36 -5.22 -11.16 7.18
CA TRP A 36 -5.27 -11.07 5.72
C TRP A 36 -6.71 -11.19 5.18
N GLN A 37 -7.53 -12.11 5.72
CA GLN A 37 -8.94 -12.24 5.35
C GLN A 37 -9.71 -10.96 5.68
N TYR A 38 -9.49 -10.40 6.87
CA TYR A 38 -10.08 -9.14 7.30
C TYR A 38 -9.70 -8.00 6.35
N PHE A 39 -8.41 -7.87 6.02
CA PHE A 39 -7.94 -6.86 5.06
C PHE A 39 -8.67 -6.92 3.73
N ARG A 40 -8.80 -8.11 3.16
CA ARG A 40 -9.51 -8.32 1.89
C ARG A 40 -10.98 -7.91 2.00
N ALA A 41 -11.68 -8.42 3.01
CA ALA A 41 -13.11 -8.14 3.20
C ALA A 41 -13.37 -6.63 3.40
N THR A 42 -12.56 -5.96 4.22
CA THR A 42 -12.69 -4.51 4.46
C THR A 42 -12.36 -3.70 3.20
N ARG A 43 -11.31 -4.06 2.46
CA ARG A 43 -10.97 -3.38 1.19
C ARG A 43 -12.04 -3.57 0.13
N ASP A 44 -12.56 -4.78 -0.03
CA ASP A 44 -13.66 -5.09 -0.95
C ASP A 44 -14.91 -4.29 -0.58
N HIS A 45 -15.24 -4.20 0.71
CA HIS A 45 -16.35 -3.37 1.18
C HIS A 45 -16.13 -1.89 0.84
N LEU A 46 -14.97 -1.32 1.21
CA LEU A 46 -14.64 0.08 0.94
C LEU A 46 -14.73 0.42 -0.55
N PHE A 47 -14.19 -0.44 -1.42
CA PHE A 47 -14.23 -0.21 -2.87
C PHE A 47 -15.65 -0.31 -3.45
N ARG A 48 -16.49 -1.17 -2.88
CA ARG A 48 -17.87 -1.34 -3.35
C ARG A 48 -18.80 -0.22 -2.90
N THR A 49 -18.67 0.23 -1.65
CA THR A 49 -19.74 1.00 -0.99
C THR A 49 -19.36 2.44 -0.64
N HIS A 50 -18.07 2.74 -0.49
CA HIS A 50 -17.66 4.05 0.00
C HIS A 50 -17.73 5.12 -1.11
N PRO A 51 -18.23 6.34 -0.85
CA PRO A 51 -18.37 7.35 -1.91
C PRO A 51 -17.03 7.89 -2.46
N GLN A 52 -15.93 7.64 -1.76
CA GLN A 52 -14.55 7.95 -2.21
C GLN A 52 -13.86 6.75 -2.88
N THR A 53 -14.63 5.74 -3.29
CA THR A 53 -14.07 4.64 -4.07
C THR A 53 -13.41 5.16 -5.35
N PRO A 54 -12.25 4.62 -5.75
CA PRO A 54 -11.62 4.99 -7.01
C PRO A 54 -12.30 4.35 -8.23
N LEU A 55 -13.32 3.51 -8.01
CA LEU A 55 -14.06 2.85 -9.08
C LEU A 55 -15.05 3.81 -9.73
N SER A 56 -15.14 3.78 -11.06
CA SER A 56 -16.20 4.48 -11.80
C SER A 56 -17.58 3.85 -11.50
N PRO A 57 -18.69 4.56 -11.73
CA PRO A 57 -20.04 3.98 -11.57
C PRO A 57 -20.23 2.66 -12.32
N GLU A 58 -19.68 2.55 -13.53
CA GLU A 58 -19.73 1.33 -14.35
C GLU A 58 -18.91 0.20 -13.71
N GLN A 59 -17.73 0.53 -13.17
CA GLN A 59 -16.89 -0.45 -12.47
C GLN A 59 -17.55 -0.93 -11.18
N ILE A 60 -18.21 -0.06 -10.41
CA ILE A 60 -18.97 -0.43 -9.21
C ILE A 60 -20.09 -1.41 -9.57
N ALA A 61 -20.84 -1.16 -10.64
CA ALA A 61 -21.92 -2.04 -11.08
C ALA A 61 -21.43 -3.46 -11.42
N ALA A 62 -20.21 -3.59 -11.96
CA ALA A 62 -19.58 -4.88 -12.26
C ALA A 62 -18.69 -5.42 -11.12
N PHE A 63 -18.56 -4.69 -10.00
CA PHE A 63 -17.55 -5.01 -8.99
C PHE A 63 -17.95 -6.21 -8.12
N VAL A 64 -17.19 -7.30 -8.25
CA VAL A 64 -17.33 -8.47 -7.38
C VAL A 64 -16.39 -8.39 -6.18
N ARG A 65 -15.08 -8.27 -6.42
CA ARG A 65 -14.04 -8.16 -5.41
C ARG A 65 -12.73 -7.70 -6.06
N LEU A 66 -11.80 -7.21 -5.27
CA LEU A 66 -10.43 -6.98 -5.71
C LEU A 66 -9.71 -8.33 -5.95
N PRO A 67 -8.79 -8.40 -6.93
CA PRO A 67 -7.97 -9.58 -7.16
C PRO A 67 -6.88 -9.69 -6.08
N TYR A 68 -6.75 -10.87 -5.49
CA TYR A 68 -5.72 -11.19 -4.49
C TYR A 68 -5.14 -12.58 -4.77
N TYR A 69 -3.84 -12.74 -4.58
CA TYR A 69 -3.24 -14.07 -4.39
C TYR A 69 -3.75 -14.70 -3.10
N ALA A 70 -3.78 -16.03 -3.03
CA ALA A 70 -4.08 -16.74 -1.80
C ALA A 70 -3.06 -16.38 -0.70
N TYR A 71 -3.48 -16.48 0.57
CA TYR A 71 -2.56 -16.29 1.67
C TYR A 71 -1.50 -17.38 1.65
N ASP A 72 -0.24 -16.96 1.64
CA ASP A 72 0.91 -17.84 1.72
C ASP A 72 1.85 -17.27 2.81
N PRO A 73 2.05 -18.01 3.91
CA PRO A 73 2.84 -17.53 5.04
C PRO A 73 4.33 -17.32 4.70
N SER A 74 4.85 -17.92 3.62
CA SER A 74 6.24 -17.71 3.18
C SER A 74 6.52 -16.26 2.78
N TRP A 75 5.48 -15.51 2.39
CA TRP A 75 5.59 -14.08 2.05
C TRP A 75 5.44 -13.15 3.26
N ARG A 76 5.30 -13.69 4.49
CA ARG A 76 5.34 -12.90 5.73
C ARG A 76 6.76 -12.86 6.29
N ILE A 77 7.56 -11.94 5.79
CA ILE A 77 8.99 -11.86 6.05
C ILE A 77 9.30 -10.75 7.07
N VAL A 78 10.19 -11.06 8.02
CA VAL A 78 10.78 -10.06 8.93
C VAL A 78 12.07 -9.55 8.30
N ALA A 79 12.16 -8.24 8.10
CA ALA A 79 13.34 -7.60 7.53
C ALA A 79 14.11 -6.80 8.58
N GLN A 80 15.44 -6.77 8.45
CA GLN A 80 16.29 -5.85 9.20
C GLN A 80 16.35 -4.51 8.49
N LEU A 81 16.16 -3.41 9.23
CA LEU A 81 16.13 -2.08 8.66
C LEU A 81 17.49 -1.38 8.83
N ASP A 82 18.19 -1.19 7.71
CA ASP A 82 19.43 -0.42 7.64
C ASP A 82 19.10 1.06 7.38
N ARG A 83 19.41 1.93 8.35
CA ARG A 83 19.10 3.37 8.29
C ARG A 83 20.29 4.22 7.87
N ASP A 84 21.48 3.63 7.77
CA ASP A 84 22.72 4.29 7.37
C ASP A 84 22.88 4.22 5.85
N VAL A 85 22.00 4.94 5.16
CA VAL A 85 21.91 4.92 3.71
C VAL A 85 21.94 6.35 3.15
N PRO A 86 22.53 6.56 1.95
CA PRO A 86 22.48 7.86 1.29
C PRO A 86 21.04 8.32 1.07
N ARG A 87 20.76 9.56 1.50
CA ARG A 87 19.46 10.22 1.28
C ARG A 87 19.38 10.67 -0.18
N GLU A 88 18.43 10.12 -0.90
CA GLU A 88 18.19 10.42 -2.30
C GLU A 88 16.71 10.69 -2.49
N THR A 89 16.39 11.87 -3.04
CA THR A 89 15.02 12.32 -3.25
C THR A 89 14.62 12.11 -4.70
N PHE A 90 13.53 11.38 -4.89
CA PHE A 90 12.90 11.14 -6.17
C PHE A 90 11.69 12.05 -6.31
N ARG A 91 11.40 12.48 -7.53
CA ARG A 91 10.23 13.29 -7.87
C ARG A 91 9.51 12.66 -9.06
N LEU A 92 8.22 12.44 -8.90
CA LEU A 92 7.33 11.95 -9.94
C LEU A 92 6.28 13.02 -10.22
N GLU A 93 6.17 13.44 -11.48
CA GLU A 93 5.10 14.33 -11.91
C GLU A 93 3.82 13.53 -12.11
N LEU A 94 2.81 13.77 -11.27
CA LEU A 94 1.49 13.16 -11.37
C LEU A 94 0.56 14.08 -12.15
N PRO A 95 -0.13 13.60 -13.19
CA PRO A 95 -0.96 14.45 -14.06
C PRO A 95 -2.01 15.29 -13.34
N ALA A 96 -2.62 14.75 -12.28
CA ALA A 96 -3.69 15.42 -11.52
C ALA A 96 -3.24 15.95 -10.15
N ASP A 97 -2.18 15.37 -9.57
CA ASP A 97 -1.82 15.58 -8.17
C ASP A 97 -0.53 16.41 -7.98
N GLY A 98 0.11 16.82 -9.09
CA GLY A 98 1.37 17.57 -9.10
C GLY A 98 2.58 16.70 -8.77
N THR A 99 3.64 17.30 -8.25
CA THR A 99 4.88 16.59 -7.95
C THR A 99 4.76 15.75 -6.68
N PHE A 100 4.84 14.43 -6.81
CA PHE A 100 5.01 13.49 -5.71
C PHE A 100 6.51 13.27 -5.45
N ALA A 101 6.99 13.75 -4.30
CA ALA A 101 8.38 13.62 -3.89
C ALA A 101 8.53 12.64 -2.73
N TYR A 102 9.59 11.84 -2.73
CA TYR A 102 9.90 10.89 -1.66
C TYR A 102 11.41 10.68 -1.55
N THR A 103 11.91 10.56 -0.33
CA THR A 103 13.34 10.45 -0.03
C THR A 103 13.67 9.08 0.55
N ARG A 104 14.71 8.40 0.05
CA ARG A 104 15.17 7.14 0.64
C ARG A 104 15.63 7.40 2.07
N VAL A 105 15.10 6.62 3.02
CA VAL A 105 15.40 6.78 4.46
C VAL A 105 15.98 5.55 5.11
N ALA A 106 15.84 4.39 4.48
CA ALA A 106 16.40 3.12 4.93
C ALA A 106 16.42 2.10 3.77
N VAL A 107 17.06 0.96 4.01
CA VAL A 107 16.95 -0.26 3.19
C VAL A 107 16.52 -1.42 4.11
N ALA A 108 15.42 -2.07 3.77
CA ALA A 108 14.96 -3.29 4.44
C ALA A 108 15.67 -4.50 3.80
N ARG A 109 16.46 -5.24 4.57
CA ARG A 109 17.21 -6.42 4.14
C ARG A 109 16.56 -7.67 4.71
N PHE A 110 16.36 -8.69 3.88
CA PHE A 110 15.67 -9.93 4.25
C PHE A 110 16.08 -11.09 3.35
N GLU A 111 15.56 -12.27 3.63
CA GLU A 111 15.68 -13.44 2.76
C GLU A 111 14.31 -13.82 2.21
N VAL A 112 14.27 -14.21 0.95
CA VAL A 112 13.10 -14.78 0.27
C VAL A 112 13.56 -15.96 -0.55
N ASP A 113 12.88 -17.10 -0.41
CA ASP A 113 13.27 -18.37 -1.05
C ASP A 113 14.76 -18.75 -0.84
N GLY A 114 15.28 -18.46 0.36
CA GLY A 114 16.68 -18.71 0.73
C GLY A 114 17.70 -17.81 0.01
N GLN A 115 17.25 -16.76 -0.68
CA GLN A 115 18.11 -15.78 -1.35
C GLN A 115 18.05 -14.43 -0.62
N PRO A 116 19.20 -13.76 -0.42
CA PRO A 116 19.21 -12.42 0.14
C PRO A 116 18.55 -11.43 -0.82
N ALA A 117 17.67 -10.60 -0.29
CA ALA A 117 16.96 -9.55 -1.00
C ALA A 117 16.92 -8.26 -0.17
N SER A 118 16.67 -7.15 -0.85
CA SER A 118 16.52 -5.86 -0.17
C SER A 118 15.58 -4.93 -0.90
N LEU A 119 14.85 -4.11 -0.15
CA LEU A 119 13.98 -3.06 -0.67
C LEU A 119 14.34 -1.72 -0.05
N SER A 120 14.35 -0.67 -0.88
CA SER A 120 14.51 0.70 -0.37
C SER A 120 13.22 1.15 0.29
N VAL A 121 13.35 1.74 1.48
CA VAL A 121 12.25 2.36 2.21
C VAL A 121 12.38 3.87 2.08
N PHE A 122 11.29 4.51 1.68
CA PHE A 122 11.23 5.95 1.44
C PHE A 122 10.32 6.63 2.45
N TRP A 123 10.55 7.92 2.65
CA TRP A 123 9.65 8.83 3.33
C TRP A 123 8.95 9.69 2.28
N ILE A 124 7.62 9.79 2.34
CA ILE A 124 6.85 10.68 1.47
C ILE A 124 7.08 12.13 1.92
N GLU A 125 7.55 12.98 1.02
CA GLU A 125 7.73 14.40 1.28
C GLU A 125 6.39 15.13 1.17
N GLY A 126 6.11 16.02 2.12
CA GLY A 126 4.89 16.83 2.15
C GLY A 126 4.06 16.66 3.42
N TYR A 127 3.00 17.45 3.51
CA TYR A 127 2.12 17.47 4.66
C TYR A 127 1.32 16.16 4.76
N GLY A 128 1.64 15.35 5.77
CA GLY A 128 1.08 14.01 6.00
C GLY A 128 2.15 12.94 6.15
N GLY A 129 3.25 13.04 5.38
CA GLY A 129 4.40 12.14 5.47
C GLY A 129 4.05 10.65 5.34
N GLY A 130 4.93 9.80 5.88
CA GLY A 130 4.72 8.36 5.99
C GLY A 130 5.78 7.53 5.29
N LEU A 131 5.96 6.29 5.76
CA LEU A 131 6.83 5.32 5.11
C LEU A 131 6.17 4.78 3.83
N PHE A 132 6.99 4.67 2.79
CA PHE A 132 6.61 4.18 1.48
C PHE A 132 7.59 3.10 1.03
N LEU A 133 7.07 1.93 0.65
CA LEU A 133 7.84 0.75 0.25
C LEU A 133 7.37 0.26 -1.12
N PRO A 134 7.61 1.02 -2.21
CA PRO A 134 7.28 0.59 -3.55
C PRO A 134 8.26 -0.50 -4.01
N PHE A 135 7.76 -1.49 -4.73
CA PHE A 135 8.63 -2.46 -5.38
C PHE A 135 8.02 -3.05 -6.65
N ARG A 136 8.90 -3.65 -7.46
CA ARG A 136 8.53 -4.46 -8.62
C ARG A 136 9.09 -5.85 -8.44
N ASP A 137 8.43 -6.81 -9.08
CA ASP A 137 8.82 -8.21 -9.08
C ASP A 137 8.42 -8.85 -10.42
N ALA A 138 8.70 -10.14 -10.58
CA ALA A 138 8.41 -10.88 -11.81
C ALA A 138 6.93 -10.90 -12.21
N SER A 139 6.00 -10.67 -11.27
CA SER A 139 4.56 -10.60 -11.57
C SER A 139 4.13 -9.25 -12.16
N SER A 140 4.94 -8.19 -12.04
CA SER A 140 4.56 -6.83 -12.47
C SER A 140 4.38 -6.76 -13.99
N GLY A 141 3.16 -6.47 -14.45
CA GLY A 141 2.80 -6.43 -15.87
C GLY A 141 2.41 -7.80 -16.46
N GLN A 142 2.46 -8.86 -15.66
CA GLN A 142 2.04 -10.22 -16.05
C GLN A 142 0.79 -10.65 -15.26
N GLY A 143 0.91 -10.67 -13.93
CA GLY A 143 -0.17 -11.03 -13.00
C GLY A 143 -0.54 -9.91 -12.01
N THR A 144 0.26 -8.85 -11.93
CA THR A 144 0.00 -7.66 -11.11
C THR A 144 0.18 -6.37 -11.93
N TYR A 145 -0.19 -5.24 -11.33
CA TYR A 145 -0.10 -3.94 -12.00
C TYR A 145 1.33 -3.65 -12.50
N GLY A 146 1.43 -3.17 -13.75
CA GLY A 146 2.73 -2.95 -14.41
C GLY A 146 3.62 -1.91 -13.75
N GLY A 147 3.04 -1.00 -12.95
CA GLY A 147 3.79 -0.01 -12.17
C GLY A 147 4.49 -0.56 -10.93
N GLY A 148 4.21 -1.80 -10.53
CA GLY A 148 4.64 -2.37 -9.25
C GLY A 148 3.54 -2.37 -8.20
N ARG A 149 3.94 -2.58 -6.95
CA ARG A 149 3.07 -2.69 -5.76
C ARG A 149 3.58 -1.81 -4.63
#